data_AF-A0AAP3Z2J1-F1
#
_entry.id   AF-A0AAP3Z2J1-F1
#
_cell.length_a   1.000
_cell.length_b   1.000
_cell.length_c   1.000
_cell.angle_alpha   90.00
_cell.angle_beta   90.00
_cell.angle_gamma   90.00
#
_symmetry.space_group_name_H-M   'P 1'
#
loop_
_entity.id
_entity.type
_entity.pdbx_description
1 polymer ?
#
loop_
_entity_poly.entity_id
_entity_poly.type
_entity_poly.pdbx_seq_one_letter_code
_entity_poly.pdbx_strand_id
1 'polypeptide(L)'
;MNFKKILIVAATVGMFSSAGVGIKTMAEDLWSGHSHLQAINNDIDTLASRIKEKKSIITQLNSDLNAARTSIQSNATQLSKLTDQLVHINQEKNLLTNNNNALNNQLVDKDNELQARAQEIKEIQDKIKEGNDKVASKQAELDATNQTISTLNAKVSELQSKLSTNDAALNEVKQAHQKADQAVQETATSGQTPQNSNSTQNQAWEAKVYNANERVSYNGKNYSAKWYASAQDIPGKGGPWEEYQEIN
;
A
#
# COMPACT_ATOMS: atom_id res chain seq x y z
N MET A 1 65.08 22.44 -4.11
CA MET A 1 65.69 23.78 -3.92
C MET A 1 67.14 23.55 -3.49
N ASN A 2 68.10 23.95 -4.32
CA ASN A 2 69.51 23.54 -4.21
C ASN A 2 70.30 24.50 -3.30
N PHE A 3 70.73 24.03 -2.13
CA PHE A 3 71.59 24.81 -1.21
C PHE A 3 73.05 24.74 -1.67
N LYS A 4 73.58 25.84 -2.22
CA LYS A 4 75.01 25.97 -2.52
C LYS A 4 75.78 26.32 -1.23
N LYS A 5 76.84 25.55 -0.97
CA LYS A 5 77.69 25.64 0.23
C LYS A 5 78.44 26.98 0.26
N ILE A 6 78.31 27.73 1.36
CA ILE A 6 79.08 28.95 1.64
C ILE A 6 80.27 28.55 2.52
N LEU A 7 81.49 28.72 1.99
CA LEU A 7 82.75 28.42 2.66
C LEU A 7 83.25 29.72 3.33
N ILE A 8 83.47 29.69 4.65
CA ILE A 8 84.02 30.83 5.42
C ILE A 8 85.53 30.59 5.58
N VAL A 9 86.35 31.48 5.03
CA VAL A 9 87.82 31.46 5.15
C VAL A 9 88.25 32.43 6.25
N ALA A 10 88.84 31.91 7.32
CA ALA A 10 89.42 32.71 8.40
C ALA A 10 90.91 32.98 8.10
N ALA A 11 91.30 34.25 8.00
CA ALA A 11 92.68 34.67 7.75
C ALA A 11 93.46 34.83 9.07
N THR A 12 94.46 33.98 9.28
CA THR A 12 95.43 34.05 10.38
C THR A 12 96.40 35.22 10.20
N VAL A 13 96.49 36.11 11.20
CA VAL A 13 97.45 37.22 11.27
C VAL A 13 98.75 36.73 11.91
N GLY A 14 99.83 36.66 11.12
CA GLY A 14 101.17 36.30 11.59
C GLY A 14 101.87 37.46 12.32
N MET A 15 102.47 37.13 13.47
CA MET A 15 103.19 38.01 14.39
C MET A 15 104.64 38.27 13.92
N PHE A 16 105.14 39.49 14.10
CA PHE A 16 106.50 39.92 13.77
C PHE A 16 107.51 39.59 14.87
N SER A 17 108.69 39.10 14.49
CA SER A 17 109.90 39.08 15.35
C SER A 17 111.18 38.97 14.51
N SER A 18 112.02 40.00 14.55
CA SER A 18 113.50 39.94 14.62
C SER A 18 114.03 41.39 14.49
N ALA A 19 114.61 42.01 15.52
CA ALA A 19 115.91 41.80 16.19
C ALA A 19 116.91 42.87 15.74
N GLY A 20 117.24 43.80 16.63
CA GLY A 20 118.36 44.73 16.47
C GLY A 20 119.68 44.09 16.93
N VAL A 21 120.79 44.50 16.31
CA VAL A 21 122.15 44.38 16.86
C VAL A 21 122.98 45.58 16.35
N GLY A 22 123.86 46.12 17.20
CA GLY A 22 124.65 47.33 16.91
C GLY A 22 126.18 47.16 16.78
N ILE A 23 126.77 48.30 16.37
CA ILE A 23 128.11 48.90 16.59
C ILE A 23 129.35 48.52 15.72
N LYS A 24 129.74 49.48 14.85
CA LYS A 24 131.03 50.02 14.29
C LYS A 24 132.34 49.18 14.21
N THR A 25 133.03 49.28 13.05
CA THR A 25 134.38 49.91 12.86
C THR A 25 134.76 50.16 11.37
N MET A 26 135.56 51.21 11.13
CA MET A 26 136.35 51.61 9.93
C MET A 26 135.64 52.22 8.69
N ALA A 27 135.83 53.52 8.47
CA ALA A 27 135.88 54.16 7.14
C ALA A 27 137.35 54.03 6.68
N GLU A 28 137.70 53.63 5.47
CA GLU A 28 137.28 54.13 4.17
C GLU A 28 137.31 52.97 3.14
N ASP A 29 136.16 52.63 2.56
CA ASP A 29 136.01 52.41 1.10
C ASP A 29 134.56 52.14 0.68
N LEU A 30 133.71 51.79 1.63
CA LEU A 30 132.28 51.61 1.37
C LEU A 30 131.53 52.41 2.43
N TRP A 31 130.73 53.38 1.99
CA TRP A 31 129.71 53.99 2.83
C TRP A 31 128.84 52.84 3.38
N SER A 32 129.12 52.32 4.58
CA SER A 32 128.28 51.28 5.20
C SER A 32 126.86 51.79 5.43
N GLY A 33 126.69 53.12 5.45
CA GLY A 33 125.42 53.80 5.33
C GLY A 33 124.66 53.46 4.05
N HIS A 34 125.32 53.20 2.91
CA HIS A 34 124.65 52.79 1.66
C HIS A 34 123.91 51.46 1.84
N SER A 35 124.55 50.46 2.46
CA SER A 35 123.93 49.15 2.71
C SER A 35 122.77 49.25 3.71
N HIS A 36 122.92 50.05 4.77
CA HIS A 36 121.82 50.29 5.71
C HIS A 36 120.67 51.09 5.09
N LEU A 37 120.95 52.10 4.26
CA LEU A 37 119.94 52.87 3.54
C LEU A 37 119.22 52.02 2.49
N GLN A 38 119.94 51.10 1.82
CA GLN A 38 119.34 50.13 0.92
C GLN A 38 118.42 49.15 1.67
N ALA A 39 118.85 48.66 2.83
CA ALA A 39 118.01 47.82 3.68
C ALA A 39 116.75 48.56 4.16
N ILE A 40 116.90 49.82 4.60
CA ILE A 40 115.77 50.68 4.99
C ILE A 40 114.81 50.90 3.81
N ASN A 41 115.30 51.14 2.60
CA ASN A 41 114.44 51.30 1.42
C ASN A 41 113.68 50.01 1.09
N ASN A 42 114.34 48.85 1.17
CA ASN A 42 113.69 47.56 0.97
C ASN A 42 112.59 47.29 2.02
N ASP A 43 112.83 47.69 3.28
CA ASP A 43 111.84 47.60 4.35
C ASP A 43 110.66 48.55 4.10
N ILE A 44 110.92 49.79 3.64
CA ILE A 44 109.89 50.77 3.25
C ILE A 44 109.03 50.22 2.11
N ASP A 45 109.63 49.62 1.07
CA ASP A 45 108.91 49.01 -0.05
C ASP A 45 108.05 47.82 0.39
N THR A 46 108.57 47.02 1.32
CA THR A 46 107.83 45.90 1.93
C THR A 46 106.63 46.40 2.74
N LEU A 47 106.81 47.45 3.54
CA LEU A 47 105.72 48.08 4.29
C LEU A 47 104.68 48.70 3.35
N ALA A 48 105.10 49.40 2.30
CA ALA A 48 104.21 49.98 1.30
C ALA A 48 103.36 48.91 0.60
N SER A 49 103.99 47.79 0.22
CA SER A 49 103.32 46.62 -0.37
C SER A 49 102.27 46.03 0.58
N ARG A 50 102.61 45.82 1.86
CA ARG A 50 101.67 45.32 2.88
C ARG A 50 100.53 46.29 3.16
N ILE A 51 100.79 47.60 3.16
CA ILE A 51 99.77 48.62 3.33
C ILE A 51 98.77 48.57 2.17
N LYS A 52 99.27 48.46 0.93
CA LYS A 52 98.43 48.32 -0.28
C LYS A 52 97.59 47.05 -0.23
N GLU A 53 98.18 45.93 0.18
CA GLU A 53 97.48 44.65 0.35
C GLU A 53 96.37 44.75 1.42
N LYS A 54 96.70 45.24 2.63
CA LYS A 54 95.71 45.46 3.70
C LYS A 54 94.57 46.38 3.27
N LYS A 55 94.87 47.44 2.50
CA LYS A 55 93.84 48.33 1.92
C LYS A 55 92.91 47.59 0.95
N SER A 56 93.46 46.70 0.12
CA SER A 56 92.67 45.84 -0.76
C SER A 56 91.76 44.90 0.05
N ILE A 57 92.31 44.24 1.08
CA ILE A 57 91.55 43.36 1.97
C ILE A 57 90.42 44.11 2.67
N ILE A 58 90.66 45.32 3.18
CA ILE A 58 89.60 46.15 3.80
C ILE A 58 88.48 46.46 2.81
N THR A 59 88.83 46.73 1.55
CA THR A 59 87.84 46.97 0.48
C THR A 59 87.00 45.72 0.23
N GLN A 60 87.63 44.55 0.17
CA GLN A 60 86.92 43.28 -0.01
C GLN A 60 86.01 42.96 1.18
N LEU A 61 86.50 43.09 2.41
CA LEU A 61 85.72 42.86 3.62
C LEU A 61 84.49 43.77 3.69
N ASN A 62 84.61 45.03 3.25
CA ASN A 62 83.46 45.94 3.16
C ASN A 62 82.43 45.48 2.11
N SER A 63 82.88 44.97 0.97
CA SER A 63 82.01 44.38 -0.06
C SER A 63 81.27 43.15 0.46
N ASP A 64 81.99 42.23 1.11
CA ASP A 64 81.43 41.00 1.67
C ASP A 64 80.44 41.30 2.80
N LEU A 65 80.76 42.28 3.67
CA LEU A 65 79.87 42.74 4.74
C LEU A 65 78.55 43.30 4.17
N ASN A 66 78.61 44.05 3.07
CA ASN A 66 77.42 44.56 2.41
C ASN A 66 76.60 43.44 1.74
N ALA A 67 77.26 42.46 1.13
CA ALA A 67 76.57 41.28 0.58
C ALA A 67 75.85 40.49 1.70
N ALA A 68 76.53 40.24 2.82
CA ALA A 68 75.95 39.55 3.97
C ALA A 68 74.75 40.30 4.56
N ARG A 69 74.81 41.64 4.67
CA ARG A 69 73.68 42.47 5.09
C ARG A 69 72.47 42.31 4.18
N THR A 70 72.67 42.36 2.86
CA THR A 70 71.59 42.17 1.87
C THR A 70 70.99 40.77 1.97
N SER A 71 71.81 39.73 2.19
CA SER A 71 71.32 38.37 2.42
C SER A 71 70.48 38.26 3.70
N ILE A 72 70.88 38.90 4.80
CA ILE A 72 70.10 38.93 6.05
C ILE A 72 68.74 39.60 5.83
N GLN A 73 68.70 40.73 5.11
CA GLN A 73 67.44 41.42 4.77
C GLN A 73 66.52 40.53 3.92
N SER A 74 67.08 39.84 2.92
CA SER A 74 66.31 38.91 2.10
C SER A 74 65.74 37.75 2.91
N ASN A 75 66.56 37.15 3.78
CA ASN A 75 66.13 36.07 4.67
C ASN A 75 65.05 36.52 5.65
N ALA A 76 65.15 37.75 6.19
CA ALA A 76 64.12 38.32 7.06
C ALA A 76 62.76 38.44 6.34
N THR A 77 62.76 38.90 5.09
CA THR A 77 61.53 38.96 4.26
C THR A 77 60.95 37.58 3.99
N GLN A 78 61.79 36.59 3.69
CA GLN A 78 61.33 35.21 3.48
C GLN A 78 60.74 34.61 4.77
N LEU A 79 61.36 34.87 5.92
CA LEU A 79 60.86 34.42 7.22
C LEU A 79 59.50 35.04 7.55
N SER A 80 59.30 36.33 7.25
CA SER A 80 58.00 36.99 7.37
C SER A 80 56.95 36.30 6.51
N LYS A 81 57.23 36.04 5.23
CA LYS A 81 56.30 35.36 4.33
C LYS A 81 55.94 33.95 4.81
N LEU A 82 56.93 33.18 5.26
CA LEU A 82 56.70 31.84 5.81
C LEU A 82 55.84 31.89 7.08
N THR A 83 56.05 32.91 7.91
CA THR A 83 55.24 33.15 9.12
C THR A 83 53.78 33.43 8.74
N ASP A 84 53.53 34.30 7.76
CA ASP A 84 52.18 34.62 7.28
C ASP A 84 51.48 33.38 6.69
N GLN A 85 52.22 32.58 5.90
CA GLN A 85 51.70 31.32 5.36
C GLN A 85 51.31 30.33 6.46
N LEU A 86 52.10 30.24 7.54
CA LEU A 86 51.80 29.36 8.67
C LEU A 86 50.53 29.81 9.41
N VAL A 87 50.36 31.12 9.59
CA VAL A 87 49.13 31.69 10.18
C VAL A 87 47.92 31.37 9.31
N HIS A 88 48.01 31.58 8.00
CA HIS A 88 46.92 31.29 7.06
C HIS A 88 46.54 29.80 7.07
N ILE A 89 47.52 28.90 6.96
CA ILE A 89 47.29 27.45 7.01
C ILE A 89 46.62 27.05 8.33
N ASN A 90 47.01 27.66 9.44
CA ASN A 90 46.39 27.37 10.74
C ASN A 90 44.93 27.84 10.81
N GLN A 91 44.61 29.00 10.22
CA GLN A 91 43.22 29.48 10.12
C GLN A 91 42.36 28.57 9.23
N GLU A 92 42.89 28.18 8.07
CA GLU A 92 42.23 27.26 7.14
C GLU A 92 41.97 25.91 7.80
N LYS A 93 42.96 25.35 8.52
CA LYS A 93 42.78 24.11 9.29
C LYS A 93 41.63 24.20 10.30
N ASN A 94 41.49 25.32 11.00
CA ASN A 94 40.40 25.52 11.94
C ASN A 94 39.04 25.58 11.23
N LEU A 95 38.97 26.24 10.07
CA LEU A 95 37.75 26.28 9.25
C LEU A 95 37.35 24.87 8.77
N LEU A 96 38.30 24.10 8.23
CA LEU A 96 38.05 22.73 7.81
C LEU A 96 37.59 21.86 8.99
N THR A 97 38.19 22.03 10.17
CA THR A 97 37.78 21.31 11.38
C THR A 97 36.33 21.61 11.74
N ASN A 98 35.96 22.89 11.75
CA ASN A 98 34.57 23.30 12.02
C ASN A 98 33.60 22.76 10.98
N ASN A 99 33.96 22.81 9.69
CA ASN A 99 33.13 22.30 8.61
C ASN A 99 32.94 20.78 8.70
N ASN A 100 34.00 20.03 9.01
CA ASN A 100 33.91 18.58 9.22
C ASN A 100 33.01 18.24 10.40
N ASN A 101 33.10 18.98 11.51
CA ASN A 101 32.19 18.78 12.65
C ASN A 101 30.73 19.06 12.27
N ALA A 102 30.47 20.13 11.51
CA ALA A 102 29.13 20.46 11.03
C ALA A 102 28.57 19.38 10.09
N LEU A 103 29.37 18.92 9.13
CA LEU A 103 29.00 17.82 8.23
C LEU A 103 28.74 16.52 9.00
N ASN A 104 29.55 16.22 10.02
CA ASN A 104 29.34 15.05 10.87
C ASN A 104 28.02 15.12 11.63
N ASN A 105 27.66 16.29 12.17
CA ASN A 105 26.37 16.49 12.83
C ASN A 105 25.20 16.30 11.85
N GLN A 106 25.30 16.83 10.63
CA GLN A 106 24.27 16.62 9.59
C GLN A 106 24.11 15.15 9.22
N LEU A 107 25.20 14.38 9.17
CA LEU A 107 25.13 12.93 8.91
C LEU A 107 24.41 12.20 10.04
N VAL A 108 24.69 12.56 11.30
CA VAL A 108 23.99 11.99 12.47
C VAL A 108 22.50 12.31 12.43
N ASP A 109 22.12 13.55 12.11
CA ASP A 109 20.71 13.94 12.00
C ASP A 109 19.99 13.17 10.87
N LYS A 110 20.66 12.98 9.74
CA LYS A 110 20.11 12.18 8.62
C LYS A 110 19.99 10.70 8.97
N ASP A 111 20.92 10.15 9.73
CA ASP A 111 20.84 8.77 10.21
C ASP A 111 19.65 8.58 11.16
N ASN A 112 19.45 9.52 12.09
CA ASN A 112 18.28 9.53 12.97
C ASN A 112 16.96 9.60 12.19
N GLU A 113 16.88 10.46 11.16
CA GLU A 113 15.71 10.56 10.28
C GLU A 113 15.44 9.24 9.53
N LEU A 114 16.48 8.58 9.02
CA LEU A 114 16.37 7.29 8.34
C LEU A 114 15.89 6.18 9.28
N GLN A 115 16.39 6.15 10.51
CA GLN A 115 15.93 5.19 11.52
C GLN A 115 14.46 5.38 11.88
N ALA A 116 14.01 6.64 12.04
CA ALA A 116 12.61 6.96 12.28
C ALA A 116 11.71 6.51 11.11
N ARG A 117 12.12 6.78 9.87
CA ARG A 117 11.41 6.32 8.66
C ARG A 117 11.35 4.80 8.56
N ALA A 118 12.42 4.10 8.92
CA ALA A 118 12.43 2.64 8.92
C ALA A 118 11.40 2.07 9.91
N GLN A 119 11.25 2.69 11.07
CA GLN A 119 10.21 2.32 12.05
C GLN A 119 8.80 2.60 11.53
N GLU A 120 8.55 3.76 10.91
CA GLU A 120 7.26 4.06 10.27
C GLU A 120 6.88 3.03 9.20
N ILE A 121 7.85 2.62 8.36
CA ILE A 121 7.63 1.60 7.32
C ILE A 121 7.20 0.27 7.95
N LYS A 122 7.86 -0.15 9.04
CA LYS A 122 7.50 -1.38 9.75
C LYS A 122 6.06 -1.34 10.26
N GLU A 123 5.65 -0.22 10.87
CA GLU A 123 4.28 -0.05 11.36
C GLU A 123 3.23 -0.10 10.24
N ILE A 124 3.54 0.50 9.08
CA ILE A 124 2.68 0.45 7.91
C ILE A 124 2.57 -1.00 7.39
N GLN A 125 3.69 -1.74 7.33
CA GLN A 125 3.69 -3.15 6.93
C GLN A 125 2.83 -4.00 7.87
N ASP A 126 2.94 -3.79 9.18
CA ASP A 126 2.13 -4.48 10.20
C ASP A 126 0.63 -4.18 10.00
N LYS A 127 0.25 -2.91 9.74
CA LYS A 127 -1.14 -2.52 9.44
C LYS A 127 -1.67 -3.09 8.13
N ILE A 128 -0.83 -3.18 7.09
CA ILE A 128 -1.20 -3.82 5.82
C ILE A 128 -1.49 -5.30 6.06
N LYS A 129 -0.64 -5.99 6.83
CA LYS A 129 -0.87 -7.38 7.19
C LYS A 129 -2.20 -7.56 7.94
N GLU A 130 -2.43 -6.75 8.97
CA GLU A 130 -3.69 -6.77 9.73
C GLU A 130 -4.90 -6.52 8.83
N GLY A 131 -4.80 -5.56 7.91
CA GLY A 131 -5.85 -5.26 6.92
C GLY A 131 -6.14 -6.46 6.02
N ASN A 132 -5.10 -7.11 5.50
CA ASN A 132 -5.23 -8.31 4.67
C ASN A 132 -5.88 -9.47 5.44
N ASP A 133 -5.48 -9.70 6.69
CA ASP A 133 -6.07 -10.72 7.56
C ASP A 133 -7.57 -10.46 7.81
N LYS A 134 -7.97 -9.20 7.99
CA LYS A 134 -9.39 -8.80 8.11
C LYS A 134 -10.18 -8.99 6.83
N VAL A 135 -9.59 -8.68 5.67
CA VAL A 135 -10.23 -8.91 4.36
C VAL A 135 -10.45 -10.40 4.13
N ALA A 136 -9.45 -11.24 4.41
CA ALA A 136 -9.57 -12.69 4.31
C ALA A 136 -10.68 -13.23 5.23
N SER A 137 -10.73 -12.74 6.48
CA SER A 137 -11.77 -13.12 7.44
C SER A 137 -13.18 -12.74 6.95
N LYS A 138 -13.34 -11.53 6.41
CA LYS A 138 -14.61 -11.07 5.82
C LYS A 138 -15.00 -11.84 4.56
N GLN A 139 -14.03 -12.25 3.74
CA GLN A 139 -14.30 -13.09 2.58
C GLN A 139 -14.85 -14.46 3.01
N ALA A 140 -14.24 -15.08 4.02
CA ALA A 140 -14.73 -16.35 4.57
C ALA A 140 -16.16 -16.23 5.15
N GLU A 141 -16.46 -15.12 5.84
CA GLU A 141 -17.81 -14.83 6.36
C GLU A 141 -18.84 -14.64 5.21
N LEU A 142 -18.44 -13.93 4.15
CA LEU A 142 -19.27 -13.75 2.96
C LEU A 142 -19.56 -15.09 2.25
N ASP A 143 -18.54 -15.92 2.10
CA ASP A 143 -18.67 -17.25 1.48
C ASP A 143 -19.62 -18.15 2.29
N ALA A 144 -19.49 -18.15 3.63
CA ALA A 144 -20.39 -18.88 4.52
C ALA A 144 -21.84 -18.37 4.45
N THR A 145 -22.02 -17.05 4.37
CA THR A 145 -23.34 -16.43 4.21
C THR A 145 -23.96 -16.80 2.85
N ASN A 146 -23.18 -16.79 1.78
CA ASN A 146 -23.63 -17.19 0.45
C ASN A 146 -24.05 -18.67 0.41
N GLN A 147 -23.32 -19.57 1.09
CA GLN A 147 -23.73 -20.97 1.25
C GLN A 147 -25.05 -21.10 2.01
N THR A 148 -25.24 -20.29 3.06
CA THR A 148 -26.50 -20.24 3.83
C THR A 148 -27.66 -19.78 2.95
N ILE A 149 -27.47 -18.75 2.13
CA ILE A 149 -28.47 -18.26 1.17
C ILE A 149 -28.82 -19.35 0.16
N SER A 150 -27.82 -20.05 -0.39
CA SER A 150 -28.04 -21.16 -1.32
C SER A 150 -28.90 -22.26 -0.68
N THR A 151 -28.60 -22.62 0.57
CA THR A 151 -29.37 -23.62 1.34
C THR A 151 -30.81 -23.15 1.59
N LEU A 152 -31.01 -21.88 1.94
CA LEU A 152 -32.34 -21.31 2.14
C LEU A 152 -33.15 -21.30 0.84
N ASN A 153 -32.54 -20.93 -0.29
CA ASN A 153 -33.19 -20.96 -1.59
C ASN A 153 -33.64 -22.39 -1.97
N ALA A 154 -32.79 -23.40 -1.72
CA ALA A 154 -33.17 -24.80 -1.94
C ALA A 154 -34.38 -25.22 -1.08
N LYS A 155 -34.42 -24.82 0.21
CA LYS A 155 -35.58 -25.07 1.08
C LYS A 155 -36.84 -24.37 0.60
N VAL A 156 -36.73 -23.14 0.10
CA VAL A 156 -37.87 -22.41 -0.47
C VAL A 156 -38.43 -23.15 -1.69
N SER A 157 -37.57 -23.63 -2.59
CA SER A 157 -38.00 -24.44 -3.74
C SER A 157 -38.67 -25.75 -3.32
N GLU A 158 -38.15 -26.43 -2.30
CA GLU A 158 -38.76 -27.65 -1.75
C GLU A 158 -40.16 -27.37 -1.17
N LEU A 159 -40.30 -26.29 -0.40
CA LEU A 159 -41.59 -25.88 0.16
C LEU A 159 -42.59 -25.50 -0.92
N GLN A 160 -42.15 -24.81 -1.98
CA GLN A 160 -42.99 -24.49 -3.15
C GLN A 160 -43.48 -25.77 -3.85
N SER A 161 -42.60 -26.77 -4.02
CA SER A 161 -42.98 -28.07 -4.61
C SER A 161 -44.00 -28.80 -3.73
N LYS A 162 -43.77 -28.87 -2.42
CA LYS A 162 -44.71 -29.46 -1.46
C LYS A 162 -46.07 -28.76 -1.48
N LEU A 163 -46.09 -27.44 -1.59
CA LEU A 163 -47.34 -26.67 -1.70
C LEU A 163 -48.10 -27.07 -2.97
N SER A 164 -47.43 -27.16 -4.11
CA SER A 164 -48.04 -27.58 -5.38
C SER A 164 -48.59 -29.02 -5.32
N THR A 165 -47.89 -29.95 -4.66
CA THR A 165 -48.40 -31.31 -4.45
C THR A 165 -49.64 -31.34 -3.56
N ASN A 166 -49.64 -30.56 -2.48
CA ASN A 166 -50.81 -30.44 -1.60
C ASN A 166 -52.01 -29.82 -2.31
N ASP A 167 -51.80 -28.80 -3.16
CA ASP A 167 -52.87 -28.20 -3.97
C ASP A 167 -53.47 -29.21 -4.96
N ALA A 168 -52.64 -30.06 -5.57
CA ALA A 168 -53.12 -31.14 -6.43
C ALA A 168 -53.94 -32.17 -5.64
N ALA A 169 -53.43 -32.64 -4.50
CA ALA A 169 -54.14 -33.57 -3.62
C ALA A 169 -55.48 -32.97 -3.12
N LEU A 170 -55.50 -31.68 -2.78
CA LEU A 170 -56.72 -30.98 -2.38
C LEU A 170 -57.76 -30.96 -3.51
N ASN A 171 -57.32 -30.72 -4.76
CA ASN A 171 -58.20 -30.77 -5.91
C ASN A 171 -58.73 -32.19 -6.19
N GLU A 172 -57.90 -33.22 -6.03
CA GLU A 172 -58.34 -34.62 -6.15
C GLU A 172 -59.41 -34.98 -5.12
N VAL A 173 -59.20 -34.58 -3.85
CA VAL A 173 -60.20 -34.79 -2.78
C VAL A 173 -61.51 -34.08 -3.09
N LYS A 174 -61.46 -32.82 -3.58
CA LYS A 174 -62.66 -32.08 -4.00
C LYS A 174 -63.42 -32.80 -5.12
N GLN A 175 -62.71 -33.29 -6.14
CA GLN A 175 -63.31 -34.05 -7.23
C GLN A 175 -63.93 -35.37 -6.74
N ALA A 176 -63.24 -36.09 -5.85
CA ALA A 176 -63.75 -37.31 -5.25
C ALA A 176 -65.04 -37.06 -4.46
N HIS A 177 -65.10 -35.97 -3.68
CA HIS A 177 -66.30 -35.53 -2.98
C HIS A 177 -67.45 -35.25 -3.94
N GLN A 178 -67.23 -34.45 -4.98
CA GLN A 178 -68.27 -34.14 -5.98
C GLN A 178 -68.82 -35.40 -6.65
N LYS A 179 -67.94 -36.35 -6.99
CA LYS A 179 -68.34 -37.63 -7.59
C LYS A 179 -69.15 -38.50 -6.61
N ALA A 180 -68.75 -38.52 -5.34
CA ALA A 180 -69.51 -39.22 -4.31
C ALA A 180 -70.91 -38.60 -4.12
N ASP A 181 -71.01 -37.27 -4.08
CA ASP A 181 -72.29 -36.55 -3.98
C ASP A 181 -73.19 -36.87 -5.18
N GLN A 182 -72.64 -36.89 -6.40
CA GLN A 182 -73.38 -37.31 -7.60
C GLN A 182 -73.89 -38.75 -7.50
N ALA A 183 -73.06 -39.69 -7.06
CA ALA A 183 -73.48 -41.08 -6.88
C ALA A 183 -74.59 -41.23 -5.82
N VAL A 184 -74.55 -40.43 -4.74
CA VAL A 184 -75.63 -40.38 -3.74
C VAL A 184 -76.92 -39.82 -4.34
N GLN A 185 -76.84 -38.77 -5.16
CA GLN A 185 -78.01 -38.23 -5.86
C GLN A 185 -78.60 -39.22 -6.87
N GLU A 186 -77.76 -39.90 -7.66
CA GLU A 186 -78.17 -40.92 -8.62
C GLU A 186 -78.85 -42.12 -7.94
N THR A 187 -78.35 -42.55 -6.77
CA THR A 187 -78.99 -43.62 -5.98
C THR A 187 -80.27 -43.15 -5.28
N ALA A 188 -80.37 -41.88 -4.87
CA ALA A 188 -81.61 -41.29 -4.36
C ALA A 188 -82.69 -41.11 -5.45
N THR A 189 -82.30 -40.83 -6.70
CA THR A 189 -83.24 -40.75 -7.85
C THR A 189 -83.62 -42.12 -8.39
N SER A 190 -82.73 -43.13 -8.32
CA SER A 190 -83.05 -44.52 -8.70
C SER A 190 -83.98 -45.23 -7.71
N GLY A 191 -84.23 -44.63 -6.54
CA GLY A 191 -85.26 -45.04 -5.57
C GLY A 191 -86.69 -44.55 -5.89
N GLN A 192 -86.90 -43.73 -6.92
CA GLN A 192 -88.25 -43.43 -7.43
C GLN A 192 -88.68 -44.54 -8.38
N THR A 193 -89.49 -45.48 -7.87
CA THR A 193 -90.45 -46.28 -8.66
C THR A 193 -91.12 -45.42 -9.73
N PRO A 194 -91.40 -45.93 -10.94
CA PRO A 194 -92.08 -45.16 -11.98
C PRO A 194 -93.37 -44.57 -11.39
N GLN A 195 -93.40 -43.24 -11.25
CA GLN A 195 -94.64 -42.53 -11.02
C GLN A 195 -95.49 -42.74 -12.27
N ASN A 196 -96.39 -43.72 -12.17
CA ASN A 196 -97.64 -43.74 -12.89
C ASN A 196 -98.25 -42.34 -12.75
N SER A 197 -98.32 -41.61 -13.87
CA SER A 197 -99.01 -40.34 -13.97
C SER A 197 -100.49 -40.56 -13.75
N ASN A 198 -100.92 -40.71 -12.49
CA ASN A 198 -102.30 -40.55 -12.11
C ASN A 198 -102.62 -39.06 -12.22
N SER A 199 -103.06 -38.66 -13.41
CA SER A 199 -103.74 -37.39 -13.61
C SER A 199 -104.91 -37.33 -12.63
N THR A 200 -104.91 -36.35 -11.74
CA THR A 200 -106.04 -35.96 -10.88
C THR A 200 -107.20 -35.34 -11.66
N GLN A 201 -107.31 -35.63 -12.96
CA GLN A 201 -108.38 -35.15 -13.81
C GLN A 201 -109.11 -36.35 -14.39
N ASN A 202 -110.36 -36.50 -13.98
CA ASN A 202 -111.20 -37.60 -14.38
C ASN A 202 -111.41 -37.56 -15.90
N GLN A 203 -110.97 -38.57 -16.64
CA GLN A 203 -111.14 -38.63 -18.09
C GLN A 203 -112.60 -38.96 -18.44
N ALA A 204 -113.11 -38.47 -19.57
CA ALA A 204 -114.46 -38.86 -20.03
C ALA A 204 -114.53 -40.37 -20.28
N TRP A 205 -115.63 -41.03 -19.90
CA TRP A 205 -115.81 -42.46 -20.15
C TRP A 205 -115.86 -42.74 -21.67
N GLU A 206 -115.11 -43.74 -22.10
CA GLU A 206 -115.07 -44.27 -23.46
C GLU A 206 -115.38 -45.77 -23.40
N ALA A 207 -115.92 -46.35 -24.48
CA ALA A 207 -116.19 -47.79 -24.55
C ALA A 207 -114.89 -48.60 -24.70
N LYS A 208 -114.11 -48.72 -23.63
CA LYS A 208 -112.86 -49.47 -23.54
C LYS A 208 -112.77 -50.23 -22.22
N VAL A 209 -111.71 -51.02 -22.07
CA VAL A 209 -111.43 -51.76 -20.85
C VAL A 209 -110.85 -50.83 -19.79
N TYR A 210 -111.34 -50.94 -18.56
CA TYR A 210 -110.80 -50.25 -17.40
C TYR A 210 -110.40 -51.22 -16.30
N ASN A 211 -109.26 -50.92 -15.66
CA ASN A 211 -108.76 -51.67 -14.50
C ASN A 211 -109.42 -51.17 -13.20
N ALA A 212 -109.31 -51.97 -12.13
CA ALA A 212 -109.81 -51.59 -10.82
C ALA A 212 -109.23 -50.24 -10.36
N ASN A 213 -110.06 -49.40 -9.76
CA ASN A 213 -109.81 -48.03 -9.30
C ASN A 213 -109.53 -46.98 -10.37
N GLU A 214 -109.62 -47.31 -11.66
CA GLU A 214 -109.61 -46.29 -12.71
C GLU A 214 -110.87 -45.44 -12.62
N ARG A 215 -110.69 -44.13 -12.79
CA ARG A 215 -111.73 -43.12 -12.59
C ARG A 215 -112.10 -42.49 -13.93
N VAL A 216 -113.40 -42.31 -14.14
CA VAL A 216 -113.96 -41.66 -15.35
C VAL A 216 -115.11 -40.73 -14.99
N SER A 217 -115.37 -39.73 -15.83
CA SER A 217 -116.58 -38.92 -15.80
C SER A 217 -117.57 -39.37 -16.87
N TYR A 218 -118.83 -39.62 -16.50
CA TYR A 218 -119.91 -39.96 -17.44
C TYR A 218 -121.20 -39.27 -17.02
N ASN A 219 -121.88 -38.60 -17.96
CA ASN A 219 -123.12 -37.84 -17.71
C ASN A 219 -123.04 -36.90 -16.49
N GLY A 220 -121.93 -36.18 -16.34
CA GLY A 220 -121.73 -35.17 -15.28
C GLY A 220 -121.46 -35.75 -13.88
N LYS A 221 -121.28 -37.06 -13.76
CA LYS A 221 -120.95 -37.76 -12.51
C LYS A 221 -119.62 -38.49 -12.62
N ASN A 222 -118.93 -38.62 -11.50
CA ASN A 222 -117.65 -39.30 -11.40
C ASN A 222 -117.85 -40.75 -10.95
N TYR A 223 -117.21 -41.67 -11.64
CA TYR A 223 -117.28 -43.10 -11.33
C TYR A 223 -115.89 -43.69 -11.20
N SER A 224 -115.75 -44.66 -10.30
CA SER A 224 -114.57 -45.51 -10.19
C SER A 224 -114.95 -46.96 -10.47
N ALA A 225 -114.07 -47.67 -11.16
CA ALA A 225 -114.25 -49.10 -11.42
C ALA A 225 -113.92 -49.89 -10.15
N LYS A 226 -114.91 -50.52 -9.52
CA LYS A 226 -114.73 -51.37 -8.33
C LYS A 226 -113.83 -52.58 -8.61
N TRP A 227 -113.89 -53.06 -9.85
CA TRP A 227 -113.05 -54.11 -10.42
C TRP A 227 -113.01 -53.91 -11.95
N TYR A 228 -112.46 -54.88 -12.68
CA TYR A 228 -112.40 -54.87 -14.15
C TYR A 228 -113.75 -54.50 -14.80
N ALA A 229 -113.75 -53.46 -15.64
CA ALA A 229 -114.91 -53.05 -16.43
C ALA A 229 -114.61 -53.21 -17.93
N SER A 230 -115.51 -53.87 -18.65
CA SER A 230 -115.39 -54.06 -20.10
C SER A 230 -115.96 -52.86 -20.87
N ALA A 231 -115.70 -52.81 -22.18
CA ALA A 231 -116.26 -51.78 -23.07
C ALA A 231 -117.80 -51.74 -23.13
N GLN A 232 -118.48 -52.78 -22.63
CA GLN A 232 -119.94 -52.89 -22.60
C GLN A 232 -120.55 -52.41 -21.27
N ASP A 233 -119.71 -52.20 -20.25
CA ASP A 233 -120.13 -51.77 -18.92
C ASP A 233 -120.19 -50.24 -18.85
N ILE A 234 -121.41 -49.69 -18.97
CA ILE A 234 -121.64 -48.24 -18.98
C ILE A 234 -121.86 -47.71 -17.54
N PRO A 235 -121.16 -46.66 -17.10
CA PRO A 235 -121.36 -46.07 -15.78
C PRO A 235 -122.81 -45.62 -15.54
N GLY A 236 -123.31 -45.82 -14.33
CA GLY A 236 -124.68 -45.43 -13.92
C GLY A 236 -125.79 -46.45 -14.22
N LYS A 237 -125.50 -47.55 -14.93
CA LYS A 237 -126.49 -48.63 -15.20
C LYS A 237 -126.43 -49.83 -14.23
N GLY A 238 -125.65 -49.71 -13.15
CA GLY A 238 -125.32 -50.84 -12.26
C GLY A 238 -124.30 -51.79 -12.91
N GLY A 239 -123.36 -52.32 -12.13
CA GLY A 239 -122.24 -53.12 -12.64
C GLY A 239 -120.91 -52.78 -11.95
N PRO A 240 -119.77 -52.85 -12.66
CA PRO A 240 -118.44 -52.62 -12.08
C PRO A 240 -118.19 -51.16 -11.65
N TRP A 241 -119.06 -50.22 -12.04
CA TRP A 241 -118.91 -48.80 -11.72
C TRP A 241 -119.58 -48.40 -10.39
N GLU A 242 -118.88 -47.60 -9.61
CA GLU A 242 -119.38 -46.95 -8.40
C GLU A 242 -119.24 -45.44 -8.52
N GLU A 243 -120.36 -44.73 -8.34
CA GLU A 243 -120.36 -43.27 -8.32
C GLU A 243 -119.67 -42.80 -7.04
N TYR A 244 -118.74 -41.86 -7.18
CA TYR A 244 -118.10 -41.20 -6.04
C TYR A 244 -118.19 -39.68 -6.23
N GLN A 245 -118.27 -38.96 -5.12
CA GLN A 245 -118.16 -37.51 -5.10
C GLN A 245 -116.76 -37.18 -4.57
N GLU A 246 -116.04 -36.30 -5.27
CA GLU A 246 -114.80 -35.76 -4.73
C GLU A 246 -115.19 -34.83 -3.58
N ILE A 247 -114.85 -35.24 -2.36
CA ILE A 247 -114.93 -34.35 -1.20
C ILE A 247 -113.80 -33.35 -1.41
N ASN A 248 -114.15 -32.10 -1.76
CA ASN A 248 -113.21 -30.99 -1.74
C ASN A 248 -112.69 -30.72 -0.32
#